data_AF-A0A8C7HLW8-F1
#
_entry.id   AF-A0A8C7HLW8-F1
#
_cell.length_a   1.000
_cell.length_b   1.000
_cell.length_c   1.000
_cell.angle_alpha   90.00
_cell.angle_beta   90.00
_cell.angle_gamma   90.00
#
_symmetry.space_group_name_H-M   'P 1'
#
loop_
_entity.id
_entity.type
_entity.pdbx_description
1 polymer ?
#
loop_
_entity_poly.entity_id
_entity_poly.type
_entity_poly.pdbx_seq_one_letter_code
_entity_poly.pdbx_strand_id
1 'polypeptide(L)'
;MTSSTFSAYIKNPNPGLNDSKSPSLFRSLWMSPGNSSSVFYEALLLCCFSVLEKKFLKSLMKLDQYLLTPLLHELDQNPDVPQSSRHYLEGNSLSLADCNLMPKLNIVKVVCRKYCDFEIPVALTGLTRYLTKAYQQDEFRYTRPKDSGILLAYHSVAKYLNN
;
A
#
# COMPACT_ATOMS: atom_id res chain seq x y z
N MET A 1 -30.06 26.91 9.49
CA MET A 1 -30.78 26.60 8.24
C MET A 1 -29.84 26.81 7.05
N THR A 2 -29.53 25.71 6.35
CA THR A 2 -29.08 25.56 4.94
C THR A 2 -27.97 26.50 4.43
N SER A 3 -26.71 26.09 4.25
CA SER A 3 -26.16 25.05 3.36
C SER A 3 -26.77 25.05 1.95
N SER A 4 -26.15 25.79 1.03
CA SER A 4 -26.41 25.74 -0.42
C SER A 4 -25.13 25.35 -1.15
N THR A 5 -25.02 24.04 -1.40
CA THR A 5 -24.63 23.39 -2.65
C THR A 5 -23.60 24.09 -3.54
N PHE A 6 -22.34 23.64 -3.47
CA PHE A 6 -21.40 23.74 -4.58
C PHE A 6 -21.09 22.32 -5.07
N SER A 7 -21.88 21.84 -6.02
CA SER A 7 -21.58 20.61 -6.75
C SER A 7 -21.95 20.81 -8.21
N ALA A 8 -21.06 21.49 -8.93
CA ALA A 8 -21.09 21.59 -10.38
C ALA A 8 -19.77 21.05 -10.91
N TYR A 9 -19.88 20.24 -11.98
CA TYR A 9 -18.82 19.73 -12.86
C TYR A 9 -18.18 18.37 -12.55
N ILE A 10 -18.81 17.32 -13.08
CA ILE A 10 -18.12 16.34 -13.95
C ILE A 10 -19.01 16.15 -15.19
N LYS A 11 -18.69 16.80 -16.31
CA LYS A 11 -19.24 16.43 -17.64
C LYS A 11 -18.32 15.35 -18.23
N ASN A 12 -18.90 14.20 -18.57
CA ASN A 12 -18.24 13.10 -19.27
C ASN A 12 -17.84 13.55 -20.69
N PRO A 13 -16.57 13.44 -21.12
CA PRO A 13 -16.09 14.08 -22.36
C PRO A 13 -16.05 13.13 -23.57
N ASN A 14 -17.09 12.31 -23.81
CA ASN A 14 -17.12 11.52 -25.05
C ASN A 14 -18.54 11.27 -25.58
N PRO A 15 -18.99 12.00 -26.61
CA PRO A 15 -20.30 11.80 -27.23
C PRO A 15 -20.15 10.79 -28.38
N GLY A 16 -20.21 9.49 -28.10
CA GLY A 16 -20.08 8.54 -29.21
C GLY A 16 -20.03 7.05 -28.91
N LEU A 17 -20.20 6.60 -27.66
CA LEU A 17 -20.37 5.17 -27.36
C LEU A 17 -21.81 4.91 -26.92
N ASN A 18 -22.50 4.17 -27.76
CA ASN A 18 -23.85 3.68 -27.68
C ASN A 18 -24.00 2.64 -26.55
N ASP A 19 -24.34 3.12 -25.35
CA ASP A 19 -24.76 2.31 -24.20
C ASP A 19 -26.17 1.72 -24.41
N SER A 20 -26.32 0.72 -25.28
CA SER A 20 -27.59 0.01 -25.45
C SER A 20 -27.59 -1.43 -24.89
N LYS A 21 -26.55 -1.87 -24.18
CA LYS A 21 -26.61 -3.11 -23.40
C LYS A 21 -25.95 -2.96 -22.02
N SER A 22 -26.84 -2.78 -21.04
CA SER A 22 -26.73 -3.10 -19.60
C SER A 22 -26.83 -1.92 -18.62
N PRO A 23 -28.05 -1.37 -18.45
CA PRO A 23 -28.45 -0.79 -17.16
C PRO A 23 -29.50 -1.64 -16.41
N SER A 24 -30.09 -2.67 -17.03
CA SER A 24 -31.24 -3.38 -16.44
C SER A 24 -30.86 -4.28 -15.26
N LEU A 25 -29.72 -5.00 -15.36
CA LEU A 25 -29.28 -5.91 -14.29
C LEU A 25 -28.66 -5.15 -13.11
N PHE A 26 -28.00 -4.03 -13.39
CA PHE A 26 -27.57 -3.10 -12.34
C PHE A 26 -28.82 -2.54 -11.64
N ARG A 27 -29.77 -1.93 -12.35
CA ARG A 27 -30.94 -1.28 -11.72
C ARG A 27 -31.79 -2.22 -10.83
N SER A 28 -31.88 -3.52 -11.13
CA SER A 28 -32.64 -4.47 -10.29
C SER A 28 -31.92 -4.85 -8.99
N LEU A 29 -30.58 -4.87 -8.97
CA LEU A 29 -29.78 -5.15 -7.77
C LEU A 29 -29.70 -3.96 -6.79
N TRP A 30 -29.90 -2.73 -7.27
CA TRP A 30 -29.76 -1.50 -6.47
C TRP A 30 -31.07 -0.89 -5.93
N MET A 31 -32.24 -1.36 -6.36
CA MET A 31 -33.55 -0.84 -5.91
C MET A 31 -34.46 -1.89 -5.27
N SER A 32 -33.89 -2.84 -4.51
CA SER A 32 -34.70 -3.67 -3.62
C SER A 32 -35.00 -2.91 -2.33
N PRO A 33 -36.28 -2.61 -2.01
CA PRO A 33 -36.65 -1.96 -0.76
C PRO A 33 -36.53 -3.00 0.37
N GLY A 34 -35.37 -3.02 1.04
CA GLY A 34 -35.14 -3.94 2.16
C GLY A 34 -33.69 -4.10 2.62
N ASN A 35 -32.69 -3.63 1.85
CA ASN A 35 -31.30 -3.72 2.30
C ASN A 35 -30.90 -2.45 3.06
N SER A 36 -30.51 -2.61 4.33
CA SER A 36 -29.94 -1.55 5.15
C SER A 36 -28.78 -0.91 4.39
N SER A 37 -28.77 0.42 4.28
CA SER A 37 -27.69 1.18 3.62
C SER A 37 -26.29 0.81 4.11
N SER A 38 -26.18 0.25 5.32
CA SER A 38 -24.95 -0.26 5.94
C SER A 38 -24.22 -1.35 5.13
N VAL A 39 -24.91 -2.36 4.59
CA VAL A 39 -24.23 -3.46 3.86
C VAL A 39 -23.64 -3.03 2.51
N PHE A 40 -24.18 -1.97 1.91
CA PHE A 40 -23.63 -1.40 0.68
C PHE A 40 -22.35 -0.60 0.93
N TYR A 41 -22.30 0.18 2.01
CA TYR A 41 -21.07 0.87 2.40
C TYR A 41 -20.01 -0.13 2.84
N GLU A 42 -20.36 -1.15 3.63
CA GLU A 42 -19.41 -2.20 4.02
C GLU A 42 -18.84 -2.93 2.80
N ALA A 43 -19.67 -3.35 1.84
CA ALA A 43 -19.19 -4.02 0.63
C ALA A 43 -18.32 -3.12 -0.26
N LEU A 44 -18.65 -1.83 -0.37
CA LEU A 44 -17.86 -0.85 -1.13
C LEU A 44 -16.53 -0.51 -0.42
N LEU A 45 -16.52 -0.43 0.91
CA LEU A 45 -15.36 -0.13 1.74
C LEU A 45 -14.40 -1.33 1.81
N LEU A 46 -14.94 -2.56 1.99
CA LEU A 46 -14.22 -3.82 1.86
C LEU A 46 -13.59 -3.97 0.46
N CYS A 47 -14.33 -3.60 -0.59
CA CYS A 47 -13.81 -3.62 -1.96
C CYS A 47 -12.64 -2.62 -2.11
N CYS A 48 -12.79 -1.38 -1.66
CA CYS A 48 -11.73 -0.37 -1.69
C CYS A 48 -10.47 -0.81 -0.92
N PHE A 49 -10.65 -1.37 0.28
CA PHE A 49 -9.56 -1.91 1.09
C PHE A 49 -8.83 -3.03 0.34
N SER A 50 -9.56 -4.01 -0.21
CA SER A 50 -8.96 -5.13 -0.96
C SER A 50 -8.22 -4.69 -2.23
N VAL A 51 -8.68 -3.62 -2.90
CA VAL A 51 -8.01 -3.06 -4.09
C VAL A 51 -6.72 -2.34 -3.69
N LEU A 52 -6.75 -1.59 -2.59
CA LEU A 52 -5.57 -0.88 -2.09
C LEU A 52 -4.51 -1.87 -1.58
N GLU A 53 -4.92 -2.88 -0.81
CA GLU A 53 -4.05 -3.93 -0.31
C GLU A 53 -3.35 -4.67 -1.46
N LYS A 54 -4.10 -5.09 -2.50
CA LYS A 54 -3.52 -5.74 -3.69
C LYS A 54 -2.51 -4.85 -4.42
N LYS A 55 -2.81 -3.55 -4.59
CA LYS A 55 -1.87 -2.59 -5.20
C LYS A 55 -0.62 -2.40 -4.35
N PHE A 56 -0.80 -2.35 -3.03
CA PHE A 56 0.30 -2.22 -2.09
C PHE A 56 1.20 -3.47 -2.11
N LEU A 57 0.62 -4.67 -2.02
CA LEU A 57 1.34 -5.93 -2.14
C LEU A 57 2.09 -6.03 -3.48
N LYS A 58 1.46 -5.66 -4.60
CA LYS A 58 2.13 -5.60 -5.90
C LYS A 58 3.33 -4.66 -5.91
N SER A 59 3.26 -3.55 -5.18
CA SER A 59 4.39 -2.62 -5.03
C SER A 59 5.51 -3.22 -4.17
N LEU A 60 5.17 -3.94 -3.09
CA LEU A 60 6.15 -4.67 -2.29
C LEU A 60 6.83 -5.78 -3.09
N MET A 61 6.10 -6.52 -3.93
CA MET A 61 6.67 -7.54 -4.81
C MET A 61 7.66 -6.94 -5.82
N LYS A 62 7.39 -5.75 -6.36
CA LYS A 62 8.33 -5.05 -7.25
C LYS A 62 9.60 -4.64 -6.51
N LEU A 63 9.45 -4.14 -5.28
CA LEU A 63 10.60 -3.78 -4.43
C LEU A 63 11.43 -5.03 -4.07
N ASP A 64 10.77 -6.13 -3.71
CA ASP A 64 11.43 -7.40 -3.43
C ASP A 64 12.21 -7.91 -4.64
N GLN A 65 11.58 -7.90 -5.81
CA GLN A 65 12.24 -8.23 -7.07
C GLN A 65 13.47 -7.34 -7.31
N TYR A 66 13.36 -6.03 -7.09
CA TYR A 66 14.50 -5.11 -7.23
C TYR A 66 15.65 -5.45 -6.26
N LEU A 67 15.34 -5.79 -5.01
CA LEU A 67 16.33 -6.18 -3.99
C LEU A 67 16.99 -7.54 -4.28
N LEU A 68 16.33 -8.42 -5.03
CA LEU A 68 16.86 -9.71 -5.46
C LEU A 68 17.64 -9.63 -6.78
N THR A 69 17.34 -8.66 -7.64
CA THR A 69 18.07 -8.46 -8.89
C THR A 69 19.46 -7.89 -8.63
N PRO A 70 20.54 -8.51 -9.13
CA PRO A 70 21.90 -7.97 -9.09
C PRO A 70 21.99 -6.59 -9.76
N LEU A 71 22.72 -5.67 -9.14
CA LEU A 71 23.09 -4.39 -9.73
C LEU A 71 24.27 -4.57 -10.70
N LEU A 72 24.47 -3.60 -11.61
CA LEU A 72 25.56 -3.65 -12.60
C LEU A 72 26.93 -3.86 -11.95
N HIS A 73 27.23 -3.13 -10.88
CA HIS A 73 28.51 -3.26 -10.18
C HIS A 73 28.67 -4.62 -9.47
N GLU A 74 27.57 -5.30 -9.09
CA GLU A 74 27.62 -6.66 -8.55
C GLU A 74 27.96 -7.66 -9.68
N LEU A 75 27.40 -7.44 -10.87
CA LEU A 75 27.68 -8.25 -12.06
C LEU A 75 29.08 -7.99 -12.62
N ASP A 76 29.60 -6.76 -12.54
CA ASP A 76 30.98 -6.45 -12.92
C ASP A 76 32.00 -7.23 -12.05
N GLN A 77 31.65 -7.49 -10.78
CA GLN A 77 32.47 -8.28 -9.85
C GLN A 77 32.24 -9.79 -10.02
N ASN A 78 31.00 -10.20 -10.29
CA ASN A 78 30.62 -11.59 -10.49
C ASN A 78 29.48 -11.70 -11.53
N PRO A 79 29.81 -11.89 -12.82
CA PRO A 79 28.82 -11.85 -13.91
C PRO A 79 27.74 -12.92 -13.82
N ASP A 80 28.06 -14.06 -13.20
CA ASP A 80 27.16 -15.21 -13.09
C ASP A 80 26.35 -15.22 -11.78
N VAL A 81 26.36 -14.12 -11.01
CA VAL A 81 25.61 -14.05 -9.75
C VAL A 81 24.10 -14.13 -10.02
N PRO A 82 23.39 -15.15 -9.50
CA PRO A 82 21.98 -15.36 -9.83
C PRO A 82 21.06 -14.36 -9.14
N GLN A 83 21.45 -13.88 -7.94
CA GLN A 83 20.67 -12.94 -7.13
C GLN A 83 21.59 -12.05 -6.31
N SER A 84 21.15 -10.81 -6.08
CA SER A 84 21.84 -9.86 -5.21
C SER A 84 21.81 -10.31 -3.75
N SER A 85 22.96 -10.16 -3.10
CA SER A 85 23.13 -10.41 -1.67
C SER A 85 23.18 -9.12 -0.84
N ARG A 86 23.05 -7.95 -1.49
CA ARG A 86 23.20 -6.64 -0.86
C ARG A 86 22.19 -6.44 0.28
N HIS A 87 22.62 -5.65 1.27
CA HIS A 87 21.81 -5.35 2.45
C HIS A 87 20.75 -4.26 2.21
N TYR A 88 21.08 -3.24 1.40
CA TYR A 88 20.28 -2.03 1.20
C TYR A 88 20.00 -1.75 -0.27
N LEU A 89 19.33 -0.65 -0.60
CA LEU A 89 18.86 -0.41 -1.97
C LEU A 89 19.99 -0.39 -3.00
N GLU A 90 21.12 0.24 -2.66
CA GLU A 90 22.23 0.49 -3.58
C GLU A 90 23.50 -0.32 -3.25
N GLY A 91 23.52 -1.06 -2.14
CA GLY A 91 24.70 -1.82 -1.72
C GLY A 91 24.65 -2.27 -0.27
N ASN A 92 25.82 -2.42 0.35
CA ASN A 92 25.95 -2.90 1.73
C ASN A 92 26.01 -1.80 2.80
N SER A 93 26.00 -0.53 2.38
CA SER A 93 25.96 0.66 3.24
C SER A 93 24.67 1.43 3.00
N LEU A 94 24.17 2.11 4.03
CA LEU A 94 22.97 2.96 3.91
C LEU A 94 23.21 4.09 2.91
N SER A 95 22.20 4.36 2.09
CA SER A 95 22.19 5.50 1.17
C SER A 95 21.00 6.43 1.41
N LEU A 96 20.97 7.57 0.71
CA LEU A 96 19.87 8.52 0.80
C LEU A 96 18.53 7.90 0.35
N ALA A 97 18.57 6.92 -0.56
CA ALA A 97 17.38 6.19 -0.97
C ALA A 97 16.78 5.41 0.20
N ASP A 98 17.63 4.81 1.03
CA ASP A 98 17.20 4.06 2.22
C ASP A 98 16.59 4.98 3.27
N CYS A 99 17.25 6.10 3.55
CA CYS A 99 16.75 7.12 4.48
C CYS A 99 15.34 7.61 4.11
N ASN A 100 15.00 7.63 2.82
CA ASN A 100 13.67 8.00 2.33
C ASN A 100 12.64 6.86 2.42
N LEU A 101 13.09 5.61 2.23
CA LEU A 101 12.20 4.44 2.14
C LEU A 101 11.93 3.79 3.50
N MET A 102 12.97 3.58 4.32
CA MET A 102 12.85 2.84 5.59
C MET A 102 11.81 3.46 6.54
N PRO A 103 11.73 4.80 6.74
CA PRO A 103 10.72 5.38 7.61
C PRO A 103 9.30 5.13 7.10
N LYS A 104 9.10 5.16 5.78
CA LYS A 104 7.78 4.92 5.15
C LYS A 104 7.35 3.47 5.30
N LEU A 105 8.23 2.52 4.95
CA LEU A 105 7.97 1.09 5.12
C LEU A 105 7.67 0.75 6.57
N ASN A 106 8.34 1.42 7.49
CA ASN A 106 8.10 1.22 8.90
C ASN A 106 6.70 1.66 9.35
N ILE A 107 6.33 2.89 9.02
CA ILE A 107 5.00 3.42 9.36
C ILE A 107 3.94 2.48 8.81
N VAL A 108 4.07 2.07 7.54
CA VAL A 108 3.12 1.15 6.91
C VAL A 108 3.09 -0.20 7.62
N LYS A 109 4.24 -0.79 7.96
CA LYS A 109 4.30 -2.05 8.73
C LYS A 109 3.54 -1.96 10.05
N VAL A 110 3.72 -0.87 10.81
CA VAL A 110 3.09 -0.70 12.13
C VAL A 110 1.58 -0.43 11.99
N VAL A 111 1.20 0.48 11.10
CA VAL A 111 -0.20 0.90 10.90
C VAL A 111 -1.02 -0.23 10.29
N CYS A 112 -0.55 -0.87 9.22
CA CYS A 112 -1.29 -1.94 8.56
C CYS A 112 -1.44 -3.17 9.46
N ARG A 113 -0.43 -3.50 10.26
CA ARG A 113 -0.57 -4.58 11.26
C ARG A 113 -1.67 -4.29 12.27
N LYS A 114 -1.79 -3.04 12.73
CA LYS A 114 -2.76 -2.67 13.77
C LYS A 114 -4.19 -2.49 13.25
N TYR A 115 -4.34 -1.85 12.09
CA TYR A 115 -5.65 -1.38 11.60
C TYR A 115 -6.18 -2.16 10.40
N CYS A 116 -5.34 -2.97 9.75
CA CYS A 116 -5.67 -3.63 8.49
C CYS A 116 -5.52 -5.17 8.57
N ASP A 117 -5.12 -5.70 9.72
CA ASP A 117 -4.70 -7.10 9.92
C ASP A 117 -3.76 -7.63 8.81
N PHE A 118 -2.94 -6.72 8.27
CA PHE A 118 -2.04 -7.01 7.17
C PHE A 118 -0.60 -7.00 7.67
N GLU A 119 0.11 -8.10 7.41
CA GLU A 119 1.55 -8.20 7.62
C GLU A 119 2.28 -8.37 6.29
N ILE A 120 3.47 -7.74 6.18
CA ILE A 120 4.34 -7.91 5.02
C ILE A 120 4.73 -9.40 4.93
N PRO A 121 4.44 -10.09 3.81
CA PRO A 121 4.71 -11.53 3.70
C PRO A 121 6.19 -11.85 3.81
N VAL A 122 6.54 -12.81 4.67
CA VAL A 122 7.93 -13.30 4.84
C VAL A 122 8.49 -13.98 3.59
N ALA A 123 7.63 -14.38 2.65
CA ALA A 123 8.01 -14.93 1.36
C ALA A 123 8.73 -13.91 0.45
N LEU A 124 8.59 -12.61 0.72
CA LEU A 124 9.36 -11.55 0.07
C LEU A 124 10.76 -11.50 0.69
N THR A 125 11.64 -12.38 0.24
CA THR A 125 12.93 -12.66 0.91
C THR A 125 13.93 -11.50 0.83
N GLY A 126 13.97 -10.77 -0.28
CA GLY A 126 14.82 -9.58 -0.44
C GLY A 126 14.36 -8.46 0.49
N LEU A 127 13.05 -8.21 0.55
CA LEU A 127 12.46 -7.22 1.45
C LEU A 127 12.61 -7.63 2.93
N THR A 128 12.46 -8.92 3.24
CA THR A 128 12.66 -9.45 4.59
C THR A 128 14.11 -9.26 5.04
N ARG A 129 15.08 -9.53 4.16
CA ARG A 129 16.51 -9.24 4.41
C ARG A 129 16.74 -7.75 4.63
N TYR A 130 16.20 -6.90 3.76
CA TYR A 130 16.31 -5.44 3.85
C TYR A 130 15.80 -4.90 5.19
N LEU A 131 14.58 -5.28 5.58
CA LEU A 131 13.99 -4.86 6.85
C LEU A 131 14.79 -5.41 8.04
N THR A 132 15.26 -6.66 7.98
CA THR A 132 16.08 -7.23 9.05
C THR A 132 17.36 -6.42 9.27
N LYS A 133 18.06 -6.07 8.18
CA LYS A 133 19.27 -5.23 8.24
C LYS A 133 18.94 -3.83 8.73
N ALA A 134 17.84 -3.23 8.27
CA ALA A 134 17.34 -1.94 8.75
C ALA A 134 17.17 -1.91 10.28
N TYR A 135 16.48 -2.91 10.86
CA TYR A 135 16.24 -2.96 12.30
C TYR A 135 17.51 -3.25 13.14
N GLN A 136 18.60 -3.70 12.51
CA GLN A 136 19.90 -3.87 13.14
C GLN A 136 20.77 -2.61 13.09
N GLN A 137 20.44 -1.61 12.27
CA GLN A 137 21.16 -0.35 12.20
C GLN A 137 20.76 0.59 13.32
N ASP A 138 21.77 1.14 14.00
CA ASP A 138 21.58 2.08 15.10
C ASP A 138 20.96 3.39 14.61
N GLU A 139 21.36 3.88 13.45
CA GLU A 139 20.83 5.08 12.80
C GLU A 139 19.32 4.99 12.63
N PHE A 140 18.82 3.83 12.20
CA PHE A 140 17.39 3.61 12.03
C PHE A 140 16.68 3.35 13.38
N ARG A 141 17.29 2.54 14.25
CA ARG A 141 16.70 2.15 15.53
C ARG A 141 16.52 3.34 16.48
N TYR A 142 17.47 4.27 16.51
CA TYR A 142 17.43 5.43 17.40
C TYR A 142 16.60 6.59 16.85
N THR A 143 16.41 6.68 15.53
CA THR A 143 15.65 7.78 14.92
C THR A 143 14.18 7.44 14.66
N ARG A 144 13.80 6.15 14.61
CA ARG A 144 12.39 5.80 14.44
C ARG A 144 11.54 6.30 15.63
N PRO A 145 10.31 6.73 15.39
CA PRO A 145 9.35 6.89 16.47
C PRO A 145 8.97 5.53 17.07
N LYS A 146 8.60 5.53 18.35
CA LYS A 146 7.99 4.36 19.00
C LYS A 146 6.68 4.01 18.29
N ASP A 147 6.37 2.72 18.24
CA ASP A 147 5.16 2.22 17.56
C ASP A 147 3.89 2.88 18.10
N SER A 148 3.80 3.09 19.42
CA SER A 148 2.66 3.81 20.04
C SER A 148 2.49 5.24 19.51
N GLY A 149 3.59 5.95 19.23
CA GLY A 149 3.55 7.28 18.65
C GLY A 149 3.04 7.27 17.20
N ILE A 150 3.47 6.27 16.40
CA ILE A 150 2.96 6.08 15.05
C ILE A 150 1.46 5.78 15.09
N LEU A 151 1.03 4.85 15.93
CA LEU A 151 -0.38 4.44 16.01
C LEU A 151 -1.29 5.58 16.46
N LEU A 152 -0.82 6.41 17.40
CA LEU A 152 -1.54 7.60 17.84
C LEU A 152 -1.67 8.63 16.70
N ALA A 153 -0.59 8.90 15.97
CA ALA A 153 -0.59 9.86 14.87
C ALA A 153 -1.55 9.48 13.74
N TYR A 154 -1.72 8.18 13.48
CA TYR A 154 -2.59 7.66 12.42
C TYR A 154 -4.00 7.28 12.88
N HIS A 155 -4.30 7.34 14.18
CA HIS A 155 -5.57 6.89 14.75
C HIS A 155 -6.78 7.57 14.11
N SER A 156 -6.72 8.90 13.92
CA SER A 156 -7.83 9.70 13.39
C SER A 156 -8.18 9.41 11.94
N VAL A 157 -7.21 8.94 11.15
CA VAL A 157 -7.40 8.57 9.73
C VAL A 157 -7.76 7.09 9.62
N ALA A 158 -7.17 6.24 10.46
CA ALA A 158 -7.42 4.80 10.45
C ALA A 158 -8.85 4.42 10.87
N LYS A 159 -9.57 5.27 11.61
CA LYS A 159 -10.98 5.04 11.99
C LYS A 159 -11.93 4.83 10.79
N TYR A 160 -11.54 5.28 9.60
CA TYR A 160 -12.32 5.10 8.37
C TYR A 160 -12.03 3.77 7.65
N LEU A 161 -11.11 2.96 8.18
CA LEU A 161 -10.80 1.63 7.63
C LEU A 161 -11.68 0.53 8.26
N ASN A 162 -12.23 0.78 9.45
CA ASN A 162 -12.99 -0.17 10.26
C ASN A 162 -14.50 0.17 10.37
N ASN A 163 -14.99 1.15 9.60
CA ASN A 163 -16.37 1.66 9.65
C ASN A 163 -17.06 1.60 8.29
#